data_AF-A0A0F3HMG7-F1
#
_entry.id   AF-A0A0F3HMG7-F1
#
_cell.length_a   1.000
_cell.length_b   1.000
_cell.length_c   1.000
_cell.angle_alpha   90.00
_cell.angle_beta   90.00
_cell.angle_gamma   90.00
#
_symmetry.space_group_name_H-M   'P 1'
#
loop_
_entity.id
_entity.type
_entity.pdbx_description
1 polymer ?
#
loop_
_entity_poly.entity_id
_entity_poly.type
_entity_poly.pdbx_seq_one_letter_code
_entity_poly.pdbx_strand_id
1 'polypeptide(L)'
;MPVKYFEVKKFLRDKISLIDSITNKFFKYILLYGILALLFLILNGELNENNIVVLLFLVLLGVFYRLIILFERINIKNLAIYIKNENVLDENSTIMLINDIESSLKKIASFANWSCGILATISIFVSTTYITFLKDIITKEELLKFFWSGNENGIENSFIGQMLLVIIFVLLGYYLTVQAFTYDRRFVIIVLKSSLYIDEDEEIKGFWKKLKHSLKNLSF
;
A
#
# COMPACT_ATOMS: atom_id res chain seq x y z
N MET A 1 7.97 17.04 -23.08
CA MET A 1 7.31 15.72 -22.89
C MET A 1 7.46 15.12 -21.49
N PRO A 2 8.61 15.12 -20.78
CA PRO A 2 8.62 14.89 -19.32
C PRO A 2 8.03 16.06 -18.53
N VAL A 3 8.11 17.27 -19.10
CA VAL A 3 7.62 18.53 -18.53
C VAL A 3 6.13 18.48 -18.17
N LYS A 4 5.28 17.94 -19.05
CA LYS A 4 3.83 17.82 -18.81
C LYS A 4 3.49 16.90 -17.63
N TYR A 5 4.22 15.80 -17.42
CA TYR A 5 3.99 14.94 -16.24
C TYR A 5 4.31 15.68 -14.94
N PHE A 6 5.45 16.37 -14.88
CA PHE A 6 5.84 17.09 -13.67
C PHE A 6 4.92 18.27 -13.37
N GLU A 7 4.42 18.97 -14.39
CA GLU A 7 3.42 20.02 -14.25
C GLU A 7 2.10 19.48 -13.71
N VAL A 8 1.56 18.42 -14.33
CA VAL A 8 0.31 17.76 -13.88
C VAL A 8 0.47 17.20 -12.47
N LYS A 9 1.60 16.57 -12.16
CA LYS A 9 1.91 16.07 -10.83
C LYS A 9 1.91 17.20 -9.81
N LYS A 10 2.64 18.30 -10.09
CA LYS A 10 2.75 19.45 -9.19
C LYS A 10 1.38 20.06 -8.95
N PHE A 11 0.64 20.30 -10.02
CA PHE A 11 -0.73 20.80 -9.97
C PHE A 11 -1.64 19.92 -9.08
N LEU A 12 -1.60 18.60 -9.26
CA LEU A 12 -2.38 17.67 -8.44
C LEU A 12 -1.95 17.64 -6.97
N ARG A 13 -0.65 17.81 -6.70
CA ARG A 13 -0.09 17.82 -5.34
C ARG A 13 -0.35 19.12 -4.58
N ASP A 14 -0.51 20.23 -5.30
CA ASP A 14 -0.94 21.50 -4.72
C ASP A 14 -2.40 21.44 -4.25
N LYS A 15 -3.24 20.60 -4.88
CA LYS A 15 -4.65 20.41 -4.50
C LYS A 15 -4.85 19.31 -3.44
N ILE A 16 -4.07 18.23 -3.50
CA ILE A 16 -4.07 17.15 -2.49
C ILE A 16 -2.64 16.87 -2.05
N SER A 17 -2.36 17.22 -0.80
CA SER A 17 -1.07 16.94 -0.18
C SER A 17 -0.75 15.44 -0.23
N LEU A 18 0.52 15.13 -0.49
CA LEU A 18 1.03 13.77 -0.43
C LEU A 18 0.82 13.17 0.96
N ILE A 19 0.99 13.98 2.02
CA ILE A 19 0.80 13.56 3.41
C ILE A 19 -0.64 13.14 3.63
N ASP A 20 -1.62 13.96 3.22
CA ASP A 20 -3.04 13.64 3.38
C ASP A 20 -3.41 12.34 2.64
N SER A 21 -2.86 12.16 1.44
CA SER A 21 -3.11 10.98 0.61
C SER A 21 -2.51 9.70 1.21
N ILE A 22 -1.34 9.79 1.83
CA ILE A 22 -0.70 8.68 2.56
C ILE A 22 -1.45 8.38 3.85
N THR A 23 -1.74 9.41 4.65
CA THR A 23 -2.45 9.28 5.92
C THR A 23 -3.81 8.62 5.72
N ASN A 24 -4.55 9.00 4.68
CA ASN A 24 -5.85 8.39 4.38
C ASN A 24 -5.74 6.88 4.07
N LYS A 25 -4.69 6.49 3.33
CA LYS A 25 -4.42 5.06 3.05
C LYS A 25 -3.97 4.32 4.31
N PHE A 26 -3.14 4.94 5.14
CA PHE A 26 -2.72 4.37 6.41
C PHE A 26 -3.92 4.05 7.31
N PHE A 27 -4.83 5.01 7.49
CA PHE A 27 -6.08 4.79 8.24
C PHE A 27 -6.95 3.69 7.62
N LYS A 28 -7.08 3.66 6.29
CA LYS A 28 -7.81 2.61 5.58
C LYS A 28 -7.26 1.21 5.89
N TYR A 29 -5.94 1.04 5.84
CA TYR A 29 -5.31 -0.25 6.12
C TYR A 29 -5.38 -0.63 7.59
N ILE A 30 -5.17 0.31 8.52
CA ILE A 30 -5.36 0.06 9.96
C ILE A 30 -6.77 -0.44 10.25
N LEU A 31 -7.80 0.20 9.69
CA LEU A 31 -9.18 -0.23 9.89
C LEU A 31 -9.41 -1.63 9.31
N LEU A 32 -8.88 -1.92 8.13
CA LEU A 32 -8.99 -3.25 7.51
C LEU A 32 -8.31 -4.33 8.35
N TYR A 33 -7.08 -4.10 8.81
CA TYR A 33 -6.37 -5.04 9.67
C TYR A 33 -7.03 -5.17 11.04
N GLY A 34 -7.60 -4.09 11.58
CA GLY A 34 -8.39 -4.12 12.81
C GLY A 34 -9.65 -4.98 12.67
N ILE A 35 -10.37 -4.88 11.54
CA ILE A 35 -11.52 -5.74 11.23
C ILE A 35 -11.09 -7.20 11.13
N LEU A 36 -9.99 -7.50 10.41
CA LEU A 36 -9.49 -8.87 10.25
C LEU A 36 -9.05 -9.47 11.59
N ALA A 37 -8.34 -8.70 12.43
CA ALA A 37 -7.91 -9.14 13.75
C ALA A 37 -9.12 -9.46 14.64
N LEU A 38 -10.14 -8.60 14.65
CA LEU A 38 -11.37 -8.86 15.41
C LEU A 38 -12.12 -10.10 14.92
N LEU A 39 -12.23 -10.28 13.60
CA LEU A 39 -12.85 -11.48 13.03
C LEU A 39 -12.08 -12.74 13.43
N PHE A 40 -10.74 -12.69 13.44
CA PHE A 40 -9.89 -13.79 13.86
C PHE A 40 -10.09 -14.14 15.35
N LEU A 41 -10.16 -13.14 16.22
CA LEU A 41 -10.42 -13.33 17.66
C LEU A 41 -11.81 -13.93 17.93
N ILE A 42 -12.83 -13.54 17.14
CA ILE A 42 -14.17 -14.14 17.20
C ILE A 42 -14.11 -15.61 16.75
N LEU A 43 -13.46 -15.90 15.62
CA LEU A 43 -13.34 -17.26 15.07
C LEU A 43 -12.60 -18.22 16.00
N ASN A 44 -11.61 -17.72 16.74
CA ASN A 44 -10.86 -18.52 17.72
C ASN A 44 -11.59 -18.69 19.06
N GLY A 45 -12.78 -18.10 19.23
CA GLY A 45 -13.55 -18.19 20.46
C GLY A 45 -13.01 -17.33 21.62
N GLU A 46 -12.00 -16.49 21.38
CA GLU A 46 -11.47 -15.55 22.38
C GLU A 46 -12.44 -14.39 22.63
N LEU A 47 -13.27 -14.06 21.65
CA LEU A 47 -14.37 -13.11 21.77
C LEU A 47 -15.72 -13.80 21.57
N ASN A 48 -16.66 -13.52 22.48
CA ASN A 48 -18.02 -14.05 22.39
C ASN A 48 -18.80 -13.33 21.27
N GLU A 49 -19.16 -14.06 20.22
CA GLU A 49 -19.94 -13.57 19.07
C GLU A 49 -21.32 -13.00 19.48
N ASN A 50 -21.88 -13.48 20.59
CA ASN A 50 -23.17 -13.02 21.12
C ASN A 50 -23.05 -11.68 21.87
N ASN A 51 -21.85 -11.14 22.01
CA ASN A 51 -21.67 -9.82 22.60
C ASN A 51 -22.07 -8.73 21.59
N ILE A 52 -23.28 -8.20 21.78
CA ILE A 52 -23.85 -7.10 20.98
C ILE A 52 -22.85 -5.93 20.82
N VAL A 53 -22.02 -5.66 21.83
CA VAL A 53 -21.01 -4.60 21.79
C VAL A 53 -19.94 -4.87 20.72
N VAL A 54 -19.47 -6.12 20.62
CA VAL A 54 -18.44 -6.52 19.63
C VAL A 54 -19.01 -6.43 18.22
N LEU A 55 -20.25 -6.89 18.02
CA LEU A 55 -20.93 -6.83 16.73
C LEU A 55 -21.17 -5.38 16.28
N LEU A 56 -21.66 -4.52 17.19
CA LEU A 56 -21.83 -3.08 16.92
C LEU A 56 -20.50 -2.39 16.59
N PHE A 57 -19.42 -2.73 17.29
CA PHE A 57 -18.10 -2.18 17.04
C PHE A 57 -17.58 -2.58 15.64
N LEU A 58 -17.80 -3.83 15.22
CA LEU A 58 -17.38 -4.33 13.91
C LEU A 58 -18.15 -3.64 12.77
N VAL A 59 -19.46 -3.44 12.94
CA VAL A 59 -20.29 -2.65 12.00
C VAL A 59 -19.78 -1.22 11.91
N LEU A 60 -19.47 -0.59 13.05
CA LEU A 60 -18.98 0.78 13.11
C LEU A 60 -17.62 0.94 12.41
N LEU A 61 -16.68 0.00 12.61
CA LEU A 61 -15.42 -0.04 11.87
C LEU A 61 -15.65 -0.16 10.35
N GLY A 62 -16.58 -1.02 9.93
CA GLY A 62 -16.97 -1.18 8.53
C GLY A 62 -17.53 0.12 7.93
N VAL A 63 -18.37 0.84 8.67
CA VAL A 63 -18.91 2.14 8.25
C VAL A 63 -17.79 3.18 8.11
N PHE A 64 -16.88 3.27 9.08
CA PHE A 64 -15.73 4.19 9.00
C PHE A 64 -14.82 3.88 7.81
N TYR A 65 -14.53 2.60 7.57
CA TYR A 65 -13.76 2.16 6.42
C TYR A 65 -14.44 2.58 5.10
N ARG A 66 -15.75 2.38 4.98
CA ARG A 66 -16.53 2.78 3.79
C ARG A 66 -16.55 4.30 3.61
N LEU A 67 -16.70 5.08 4.67
CA LEU A 67 -16.63 6.53 4.61
C LEU A 67 -15.29 7.01 4.07
N ILE A 68 -14.17 6.49 4.58
CA ILE A 68 -12.82 6.84 4.11
C ILE A 68 -12.67 6.60 2.60
N ILE A 69 -13.16 5.47 2.09
CA ILE A 69 -13.14 5.15 0.66
C ILE A 69 -13.97 6.16 -0.14
N LEU A 70 -15.17 6.49 0.33
CA LEU A 70 -16.06 7.44 -0.36
C LEU A 70 -15.45 8.84 -0.39
N PHE A 71 -14.83 9.29 0.69
CA PHE A 71 -14.10 10.56 0.73
C PHE A 71 -12.93 10.59 -0.26
N GLU A 72 -12.14 9.51 -0.35
CA GLU A 72 -11.06 9.38 -1.33
C GLU A 72 -11.60 9.48 -2.77
N ARG A 73 -12.69 8.77 -3.06
CA ARG A 73 -13.35 8.82 -4.38
C ARG A 73 -13.86 10.22 -4.71
N ILE A 74 -14.50 10.92 -3.78
CA ILE A 74 -14.99 12.28 -4.02
C ILE A 74 -13.81 13.24 -4.26
N ASN A 75 -12.69 13.07 -3.56
CA ASN A 75 -11.50 13.88 -3.79
C ASN A 75 -10.92 13.67 -5.20
N ILE A 76 -10.78 12.42 -5.63
CA ILE A 76 -10.33 12.09 -7.00
C ILE A 76 -11.30 12.65 -8.04
N LYS A 77 -12.60 12.50 -7.78
CA LYS A 77 -13.68 13.01 -8.63
C LYS A 77 -13.59 14.52 -8.80
N ASN A 78 -13.49 15.28 -7.72
CA ASN A 78 -13.36 16.74 -7.80
C ASN A 78 -12.12 17.17 -8.60
N LEU A 79 -10.99 16.48 -8.44
CA LEU A 79 -9.80 16.74 -9.24
C LEU A 79 -10.01 16.44 -10.73
N ALA A 80 -10.72 15.36 -11.03
CA ALA A 80 -11.05 14.98 -12.40
C ALA A 80 -11.97 16.01 -13.07
N ILE A 81 -13.01 16.48 -12.37
CA ILE A 81 -13.89 17.58 -12.83
C ILE A 81 -13.07 18.83 -13.10
N TYR A 82 -12.15 19.17 -12.19
CA TYR A 82 -11.31 20.34 -12.35
C TYR A 82 -10.41 20.26 -13.59
N ILE A 83 -9.77 19.11 -13.85
CA ILE A 83 -8.93 18.90 -15.04
C ILE A 83 -9.75 19.06 -16.33
N LYS A 84 -10.96 18.49 -16.36
CA LYS A 84 -11.89 18.57 -17.49
C LYS A 84 -12.34 20.02 -17.73
N ASN A 85 -12.81 20.69 -16.68
CA ASN A 85 -13.38 22.04 -16.78
C ASN A 85 -12.33 23.11 -17.10
N GLU A 86 -11.10 22.98 -16.61
CA GLU A 86 -10.02 23.92 -16.92
C GLU A 86 -9.27 23.60 -18.23
N ASN A 87 -9.68 22.55 -18.97
CA ASN A 87 -9.00 22.08 -20.18
C ASN A 87 -7.48 21.98 -20.01
N VAL A 88 -7.04 21.46 -18.86
CA VAL A 88 -5.61 21.40 -18.50
C VAL A 88 -4.82 20.57 -19.51
N LEU A 89 -5.46 19.57 -20.11
CA LEU A 89 -4.91 18.72 -21.17
C LEU A 89 -5.99 18.41 -22.21
N ASP A 90 -5.60 18.41 -23.48
CA ASP A 90 -6.38 17.82 -24.56
C ASP A 90 -6.56 16.30 -24.36
N GLU A 91 -7.65 15.73 -24.90
CA GLU A 91 -8.01 14.33 -24.74
C GLU A 91 -6.90 13.39 -25.26
N ASN A 92 -6.37 13.67 -26.45
CA ASN A 92 -5.28 12.88 -27.03
C ASN A 92 -4.00 12.99 -26.20
N SER A 93 -3.70 14.18 -25.69
CA SER A 93 -2.55 14.40 -24.79
C SER A 93 -2.72 13.65 -23.47
N THR A 94 -3.94 13.56 -22.94
CA THR A 94 -4.27 12.82 -21.72
C THR A 94 -4.08 11.32 -21.91
N ILE A 95 -4.57 10.76 -23.03
CA ILE A 95 -4.41 9.35 -23.36
C ILE A 95 -2.92 8.99 -23.55
N MET A 96 -2.17 9.81 -24.28
CA MET A 96 -0.72 9.61 -24.44
C MET A 96 0.01 9.61 -23.09
N LEU A 97 -0.30 10.57 -22.22
CA LEU A 97 0.30 10.67 -20.89
C LEU A 97 -0.05 9.46 -20.01
N ILE A 98 -1.30 8.98 -20.06
CA ILE A 98 -1.72 7.76 -19.35
C ILE A 98 -0.90 6.55 -19.82
N ASN A 99 -0.81 6.33 -21.13
CA ASN A 99 -0.07 5.21 -21.71
C ASN A 99 1.41 5.24 -21.35
N ASP A 100 2.03 6.41 -21.38
CA ASP A 100 3.43 6.59 -20.98
C ASP A 100 3.65 6.27 -19.50
N ILE A 101 2.79 6.77 -18.61
CA ILE A 101 2.91 6.48 -17.19
C ILE A 101 2.66 4.98 -16.93
N GLU A 102 1.69 4.34 -17.58
CA GLU A 102 1.42 2.91 -17.45
C GLU A 102 2.59 2.05 -17.92
N SER A 103 3.14 2.35 -19.09
CA SER A 103 4.35 1.72 -19.60
C SER A 103 5.51 1.86 -18.61
N SER A 104 5.67 3.05 -18.04
CA SER A 104 6.70 3.31 -17.02
C SER A 104 6.47 2.51 -15.74
N LEU A 105 5.22 2.39 -15.27
CA LEU A 105 4.86 1.62 -14.09
C LEU A 105 5.10 0.13 -14.31
N LYS A 106 4.77 -0.39 -15.49
CA LYS A 106 5.02 -1.78 -15.87
C LYS A 106 6.52 -2.08 -15.86
N LYS A 107 7.34 -1.19 -16.43
CA LYS A 107 8.81 -1.30 -16.40
C LYS A 107 9.37 -1.27 -14.98
N ILE A 108 8.85 -0.38 -14.12
CA ILE A 108 9.29 -0.31 -12.71
C ILE A 108 8.88 -1.57 -11.96
N ALA A 109 7.66 -2.09 -12.18
CA ALA A 109 7.22 -3.33 -11.55
C ALA A 109 8.05 -4.54 -11.99
N SER A 110 8.35 -4.67 -13.29
CA SER A 110 9.24 -5.73 -13.78
C SER A 110 10.65 -5.59 -13.21
N PHE A 111 11.18 -4.36 -13.12
CA PHE A 111 12.47 -4.08 -12.50
C PHE A 111 12.47 -4.43 -11.01
N ALA A 112 11.43 -4.08 -10.26
CA ALA A 112 11.28 -4.38 -8.84
C ALA A 112 11.29 -5.89 -8.59
N ASN A 113 10.53 -6.66 -9.38
CA ASN A 113 10.48 -8.11 -9.26
C ASN A 113 11.84 -8.74 -9.61
N TRP A 114 12.47 -8.29 -10.70
CA TRP A 114 13.78 -8.78 -11.12
C TRP A 114 14.87 -8.49 -10.09
N SER A 115 14.95 -7.24 -9.62
CA SER A 115 15.91 -6.81 -8.60
C SER A 115 15.68 -7.46 -7.24
N CYS A 116 14.43 -7.69 -6.83
CA CYS A 116 14.09 -8.44 -5.62
C CYS A 116 14.60 -9.90 -5.72
N GLY A 117 14.46 -10.53 -6.90
CA GLY A 117 15.02 -11.86 -7.16
C GLY A 117 16.55 -11.89 -7.00
N ILE A 118 17.25 -10.91 -7.59
CA ILE A 118 18.71 -10.78 -7.43
C ILE A 118 19.10 -10.56 -5.98
N LEU A 119 18.39 -9.66 -5.28
CA LEU A 119 18.65 -9.37 -3.87
C LEU A 119 18.48 -10.62 -3.01
N ALA A 120 17.44 -11.42 -3.26
CA ALA A 120 17.22 -12.68 -2.58
C ALA A 120 18.35 -13.68 -2.83
N THR A 121 18.81 -13.83 -4.08
CA THR A 121 19.93 -14.73 -4.42
C THR A 121 21.23 -14.30 -3.74
N ILE A 122 21.57 -13.00 -3.80
CA ILE A 122 22.76 -12.46 -3.12
C ILE A 122 22.64 -12.67 -1.60
N SER A 123 21.46 -12.44 -1.03
CA SER A 123 21.23 -12.57 0.40
C SER A 123 21.40 -14.02 0.88
N ILE A 124 20.89 -14.99 0.11
CA ILE A 124 21.10 -16.41 0.38
C ILE A 124 22.58 -16.76 0.25
N PHE A 125 23.26 -16.28 -0.80
CA PHE A 125 24.68 -16.53 -1.02
C PHE A 125 25.56 -15.98 0.12
N VAL A 126 25.34 -14.73 0.54
CA VAL A 126 26.06 -14.15 1.69
C VAL A 126 25.79 -14.95 2.96
N SER A 127 24.55 -15.38 3.19
CA SER A 127 24.18 -16.19 4.36
C SER A 127 24.87 -17.56 4.33
N THR A 128 24.92 -18.23 3.18
CA THR A 128 25.58 -19.54 3.06
C THR A 128 27.10 -19.42 3.19
N THR A 129 27.73 -18.40 2.58
CA THR A 129 29.15 -18.13 2.76
C THR A 129 29.48 -17.85 4.23
N TYR A 130 28.68 -17.05 4.92
CA TYR A 130 28.86 -16.75 6.34
C TYR A 130 28.77 -18.02 7.22
N ILE A 131 27.76 -18.86 6.98
CA ILE A 131 27.61 -20.15 7.68
C ILE A 131 28.82 -21.07 7.41
N THR A 132 29.33 -21.06 6.17
CA THR A 132 30.49 -21.87 5.79
C THR A 132 31.75 -21.37 6.50
N PHE A 133 31.96 -20.05 6.56
CA PHE A 133 33.07 -19.45 7.30
C PHE A 133 33.02 -19.79 8.79
N LEU A 134 31.83 -19.77 9.40
CA LEU A 134 31.67 -20.17 10.81
C LEU A 134 32.02 -21.65 11.02
N LYS A 135 31.69 -22.51 10.06
CA LYS A 135 32.05 -23.94 10.06
C LYS A 135 33.54 -24.19 10.05
N ASP A 136 34.32 -23.30 9.44
CA ASP A 136 35.77 -23.41 9.40
C ASP A 136 36.45 -22.90 10.69
N ILE A 137 35.73 -22.13 11.52
CA ILE A 137 36.26 -21.51 12.75
C ILE A 137 35.82 -22.28 14.01
N ILE A 138 34.63 -22.88 14.01
CA ILE A 138 33.96 -23.46 15.19
C ILE A 138 33.74 -24.96 15.00
N THR A 139 33.81 -25.74 16.10
CA THR A 139 33.52 -27.18 16.04
C THR A 139 32.05 -27.46 15.71
N LYS A 140 31.78 -28.59 15.03
CA LYS A 140 30.45 -28.95 14.51
C LYS A 140 29.38 -29.02 15.62
N GLU A 141 29.76 -29.40 16.84
CA GLU A 141 28.87 -29.49 18.01
C GLU A 141 28.52 -28.11 18.60
N GLU A 142 29.49 -27.19 18.66
CA GLU A 142 29.26 -25.80 19.08
C GLU A 142 28.42 -25.04 18.05
N LEU A 143 28.60 -25.30 16.76
CA LEU A 143 27.75 -24.76 15.69
C LEU A 143 26.31 -25.26 15.77
N LEU A 144 26.12 -26.55 16.02
CA LEU A 144 24.78 -27.10 16.21
C LEU A 144 24.10 -26.47 17.44
N LYS A 145 24.85 -26.30 18.53
CA LYS A 145 24.36 -25.54 19.69
C LYS A 145 24.07 -24.09 19.33
N PHE A 146 24.88 -23.41 18.53
CA PHE A 146 24.65 -22.01 18.14
C PHE A 146 23.45 -21.83 17.20
N PHE A 147 23.24 -22.74 16.25
CA PHE A 147 22.09 -22.70 15.35
C PHE A 147 20.77 -23.07 16.03
N TRP A 148 20.83 -23.97 17.03
CA TRP A 148 19.66 -24.51 17.72
C TRP A 148 19.50 -24.04 19.18
N SER A 149 20.39 -23.19 19.71
CA SER A 149 20.24 -22.58 21.04
C SER A 149 19.06 -21.61 20.97
N GLY A 150 17.92 -22.05 21.50
CA GLY A 150 16.64 -21.33 21.40
C GLY A 150 15.48 -22.21 20.91
N ASN A 151 15.74 -23.47 20.52
CA ASN A 151 14.73 -24.36 19.94
C ASN A 151 13.64 -24.87 20.91
N GLU A 152 13.65 -24.48 22.18
CA GLU A 152 12.52 -24.79 23.09
C GLU A 152 11.22 -24.11 22.63
N ASN A 153 11.28 -23.04 21.81
CA ASN A 153 10.12 -22.24 21.37
C ASN A 153 9.93 -22.16 19.83
N GLY A 154 10.54 -23.04 19.02
CA GLY A 154 10.30 -23.14 17.56
C GLY A 154 11.31 -22.41 16.66
N ILE A 155 11.15 -22.59 15.33
CA ILE A 155 12.11 -22.13 14.29
C ILE A 155 12.33 -20.62 14.31
N GLU A 156 11.34 -19.82 14.71
CA GLU A 156 11.41 -18.35 14.77
C GLU A 156 12.50 -17.84 15.72
N ASN A 157 12.78 -18.59 16.80
CA ASN A 157 13.82 -18.25 17.78
C ASN A 157 15.20 -18.83 17.47
N SER A 158 15.33 -19.62 16.41
CA SER A 158 16.62 -20.13 15.95
C SER A 158 17.42 -19.03 15.25
N PHE A 159 18.75 -19.11 15.29
CA PHE A 159 19.62 -18.18 14.54
C PHE A 159 19.28 -18.18 13.03
N ILE A 160 18.93 -19.35 12.47
CA ILE A 160 18.50 -19.50 11.08
C ILE A 160 17.17 -18.77 10.83
N GLY A 161 16.21 -18.92 11.74
CA GLY A 161 14.93 -18.21 11.70
C GLY A 161 15.10 -16.71 11.73
N GLN A 162 15.94 -16.19 12.63
CA GLN A 162 16.26 -14.76 12.72
C GLN A 162 16.93 -14.24 11.44
N MET A 163 17.87 -14.99 10.85
CA MET A 163 18.49 -14.62 9.57
C MET A 163 17.45 -14.57 8.45
N LEU A 164 16.58 -15.56 8.31
CA LEU A 164 15.49 -15.55 7.32
C LEU A 164 14.55 -14.35 7.53
N LEU A 165 14.23 -14.03 8.78
CA LEU A 165 13.39 -12.89 9.14
C LEU A 165 14.00 -11.56 8.70
N VAL A 166 15.32 -11.38 8.91
CA VAL A 166 16.06 -10.20 8.44
C VAL A 166 16.02 -10.11 6.92
N ILE A 167 16.22 -11.21 6.20
CA ILE A 167 16.15 -11.24 4.72
C ILE A 167 14.75 -10.81 4.25
N ILE A 168 13.69 -11.36 4.87
CA ILE A 168 12.31 -10.99 4.57
C ILE A 168 12.08 -9.50 4.80
N PHE A 169 12.54 -8.94 5.93
CA PHE A 169 12.38 -7.52 6.21
C PHE A 169 13.15 -6.62 5.25
N VAL A 170 14.34 -7.01 4.81
CA VAL A 170 15.12 -6.26 3.82
C VAL A 170 14.39 -6.27 2.46
N LEU A 171 13.90 -7.43 2.02
CA LEU A 171 13.13 -7.55 0.77
C LEU A 171 11.81 -6.76 0.84
N LEU A 172 11.12 -6.83 1.97
CA LEU A 172 9.89 -6.07 2.22
C LEU A 172 10.16 -4.56 2.20
N GLY A 173 11.19 -4.10 2.90
CA GLY A 173 11.57 -2.68 2.93
C GLY A 173 11.96 -2.16 1.55
N TYR A 174 12.73 -2.94 0.79
CA TYR A 174 13.03 -2.63 -0.61
C TYR A 174 11.77 -2.50 -1.46
N TYR A 175 10.89 -3.49 -1.39
CA TYR A 175 9.64 -3.52 -2.15
C TYR A 175 8.73 -2.33 -1.80
N LEU A 176 8.58 -2.02 -0.51
CA LEU A 176 7.83 -0.85 -0.03
C LEU A 176 8.42 0.47 -0.53
N THR A 177 9.75 0.57 -0.57
CA THR A 177 10.44 1.75 -1.10
C THR A 177 10.12 1.96 -2.57
N VAL A 178 10.20 0.91 -3.39
CA VAL A 178 9.82 0.98 -4.81
C VAL A 178 8.34 1.35 -4.98
N GLN A 179 7.46 0.77 -4.16
CA GLN A 179 6.05 1.14 -4.18
C GLN A 179 5.83 2.62 -3.85
N ALA A 180 6.51 3.16 -2.85
CA ALA A 180 6.44 4.57 -2.47
C ALA A 180 6.88 5.49 -3.63
N PHE A 181 7.95 5.15 -4.35
CA PHE A 181 8.39 5.91 -5.53
C PHE A 181 7.37 5.88 -6.68
N THR A 182 6.61 4.79 -6.84
CA THR A 182 5.56 4.70 -7.87
C THR A 182 4.23 5.35 -7.47
N TYR A 183 4.10 5.80 -6.22
CA TYR A 183 2.84 6.28 -5.66
C TYR A 183 2.25 7.45 -6.44
N ASP A 184 3.06 8.48 -6.70
CA ASP A 184 2.64 9.67 -7.44
C ASP A 184 2.16 9.32 -8.85
N ARG A 185 2.87 8.42 -9.54
CA ARG A 185 2.51 7.97 -10.89
C ARG A 185 1.16 7.27 -10.92
N ARG A 186 0.89 6.40 -9.93
CA ARG A 186 -0.41 5.71 -9.79
C ARG A 186 -1.52 6.71 -9.48
N PHE A 187 -1.27 7.67 -8.59
CA PHE A 187 -2.24 8.71 -8.27
C PHE A 187 -2.61 9.57 -9.49
N VAL A 188 -1.60 10.05 -10.23
CA VAL A 188 -1.81 10.84 -11.46
C VAL A 188 -2.63 10.07 -12.49
N ILE A 189 -2.31 8.79 -12.76
CA ILE A 189 -3.11 7.97 -13.69
C ILE A 189 -4.56 7.85 -13.24
N ILE A 190 -4.82 7.61 -11.96
CA ILE A 190 -6.18 7.44 -11.44
C ILE A 190 -7.00 8.70 -11.71
N VAL A 191 -6.43 9.87 -11.46
CA VAL A 191 -7.11 11.15 -11.68
C VAL A 191 -7.32 11.41 -13.18
N LEU A 192 -6.31 11.20 -14.02
CA LEU A 192 -6.40 11.42 -15.48
C LEU A 192 -7.38 10.46 -16.16
N LYS A 193 -7.41 9.19 -15.75
CA LYS A 193 -8.46 8.26 -16.21
C LYS A 193 -9.83 8.74 -15.76
N SER A 194 -9.95 9.16 -14.51
CA SER A 194 -11.22 9.65 -13.99
C SER A 194 -11.70 10.90 -14.74
N SER A 195 -10.81 11.79 -15.20
CA SER A 195 -11.21 12.97 -15.98
C SER A 195 -11.73 12.66 -17.38
N LEU A 196 -11.33 11.53 -17.98
CA LEU A 196 -11.83 11.11 -19.29
C LEU A 196 -13.26 10.55 -19.23
N TYR A 197 -13.66 9.96 -18.10
CA TYR A 197 -14.94 9.25 -17.95
C TYR A 197 -15.95 10.00 -17.07
N ILE A 198 -15.68 11.23 -16.68
CA ILE A 198 -16.56 12.00 -15.80
C ILE A 198 -17.56 12.84 -16.59
N ASP A 199 -18.83 12.47 -16.48
CA ASP A 199 -19.93 13.21 -17.10
C ASP A 199 -20.49 14.33 -16.22
N GLU A 200 -20.07 14.38 -14.94
CA GLU A 200 -20.54 15.37 -13.98
C GLU A 200 -19.67 16.63 -13.98
N ASP A 201 -20.30 17.80 -13.96
CA ASP A 201 -19.61 19.09 -14.03
C ASP A 201 -19.56 19.82 -12.68
N GLU A 202 -20.27 19.34 -11.65
CA GLU A 202 -20.32 19.97 -10.33
C GLU A 202 -19.36 19.36 -9.30
N GLU A 203 -18.45 20.19 -8.78
CA GLU A 203 -17.53 19.81 -7.70
C GLU A 203 -18.21 19.75 -6.32
N ILE A 204 -17.92 18.68 -5.55
CA ILE A 204 -18.40 18.53 -4.16
C ILE A 204 -17.34 19.09 -3.19
N LYS A 205 -17.33 20.41 -2.99
CA LYS A 205 -16.39 21.09 -2.07
C LYS A 205 -16.90 21.14 -0.61
N GLY A 206 -15.99 20.93 0.35
CA GLY A 206 -16.24 21.07 1.79
C GLY A 206 -16.60 19.76 2.52
N PHE A 207 -16.10 19.62 3.75
CA PHE A 207 -16.24 18.39 4.57
C PHE A 207 -17.71 17.97 4.75
N TRP A 208 -18.59 18.90 5.12
CA TRP A 208 -20.01 18.61 5.36
C TRP A 208 -20.77 18.18 4.09
N LYS A 209 -20.46 18.79 2.92
CA LYS A 209 -21.06 18.36 1.65
C LYS A 209 -20.57 16.98 1.25
N LYS A 210 -19.28 16.70 1.43
CA LYS A 210 -18.70 15.36 1.21
C LYS A 210 -19.33 14.33 2.14
N LEU A 211 -19.43 14.63 3.43
CA LEU A 211 -20.09 13.77 4.42
C LEU A 211 -21.54 13.48 4.03
N LYS A 212 -22.32 14.52 3.69
CA LYS A 212 -23.72 14.37 3.26
C LYS A 212 -23.84 13.50 2.01
N HIS A 213 -22.96 13.70 1.03
CA HIS A 213 -22.94 12.89 -0.19
C HIS A 213 -22.53 11.44 0.09
N SER A 214 -21.51 11.22 0.92
CA SER A 214 -21.07 9.89 1.34
C SER A 214 -22.14 9.15 2.13
N LEU A 215 -22.85 9.84 3.05
CA LEU A 215 -23.97 9.27 3.82
C LEU A 215 -25.15 8.91 2.91
N LYS A 216 -25.44 9.72 1.89
CA LYS A 216 -26.48 9.42 0.88
C LYS A 216 -26.13 8.18 0.05
N ASN A 217 -24.84 7.97 -0.25
CA ASN A 217 -24.33 6.84 -1.04
C ASN A 217 -23.85 5.66 -0.17
N LEU A 218 -24.26 5.63 1.10
CA LEU A 218 -23.90 4.59 2.06
C LEU A 218 -24.88 3.41 2.02
N SER A 219 -25.77 3.34 1.01
CA SER A 219 -26.70 2.22 0.83
C SER A 219 -25.93 0.90 0.80
N PHE A 220 -26.24 0.03 1.77
CA PHE A 220 -25.70 -1.32 1.88
C PHE A 220 -26.07 -2.15 0.65
#